data_AF-A0A8J6ZU53-F1
#
_entry.id   AF-A0A8J6ZU53-F1
#
_cell.length_a   1.000
_cell.length_b   1.000
_cell.length_c   1.000
_cell.angle_alpha   90.00
_cell.angle_beta   90.00
_cell.angle_gamma   90.00
#
_symmetry.space_group_name_H-M   'P 1'
#
loop_
_entity.id
_entity.type
_entity.pdbx_description
1 polymer ?
#
loop_
_entity_poly.entity_id
_entity_poly.type
_entity_poly.pdbx_seq_one_letter_code
_entity_poly.pdbx_strand_id
1 'polypeptide(L)'
;METQHNQPIEHQNVPTNHRGLHDFLYSSDDEHATTQVSITPELINNSTEITSVEAWCAAAENAKIAGVYAVLDAERRTQYIGYSRNVLLSLNGHITQNGEQKCAFVRVQAFKFPKRQEMEDLRDAWIAELESTPPGNATDRGMWASTVGEAAKAVMSEVERQAYEEKKLKLRKAMADTTLSKDSQTTDASETERRRQLEAAVTNDDWSVIIDAQTQETKS
;
A
#
# COMPACT_ATOMS: atom_id res chain seq x y z
N MET A 1 5.40 -27.79 33.86
CA MET A 1 4.96 -26.49 33.31
C MET A 1 4.24 -26.81 32.01
N GLU A 2 2.93 -27.03 32.10
CA GLU A 2 2.11 -27.54 31.01
C GLU A 2 1.50 -26.38 30.22
N THR A 3 1.65 -26.47 28.90
CA THR A 3 1.14 -25.56 27.89
C THR A 3 -0.39 -25.57 27.87
N GLN A 4 -1.00 -24.42 28.13
CA GLN A 4 -2.43 -24.19 27.90
C GLN A 4 -2.73 -24.36 26.40
N HIS A 5 -3.38 -25.46 26.07
CA HIS A 5 -4.00 -25.69 24.77
C HIS A 5 -5.17 -24.72 24.61
N ASN A 6 -5.01 -23.74 23.71
CA ASN A 6 -6.11 -22.89 23.26
C ASN A 6 -7.02 -23.73 22.37
N GLN A 7 -8.10 -24.28 22.95
CA GLN A 7 -9.09 -25.04 22.18
C GLN A 7 -9.82 -24.12 21.20
N PRO A 8 -10.14 -24.59 19.97
CA PRO A 8 -10.95 -23.84 19.03
C PRO A 8 -12.32 -23.53 19.62
N ILE A 9 -12.80 -22.30 19.44
CA ILE A 9 -14.15 -21.92 19.84
C ILE A 9 -15.13 -22.69 18.94
N GLU A 10 -15.78 -23.70 19.49
CA GLU A 10 -16.77 -24.48 18.76
C GLU A 10 -17.95 -23.60 18.30
N HIS A 11 -18.36 -23.77 17.04
CA HIS A 11 -19.38 -23.00 16.30
C HIS A 11 -20.83 -23.22 16.79
N GLN A 12 -21.03 -23.52 18.08
CA GLN A 12 -22.33 -23.97 18.61
C GLN A 12 -23.28 -22.86 19.05
N ASN A 13 -22.87 -21.58 19.03
CA ASN A 13 -23.71 -20.47 19.52
C ASN A 13 -23.83 -19.28 18.56
N VAL A 14 -23.81 -19.52 17.24
CA VAL A 14 -24.10 -18.46 16.25
C VAL A 14 -25.57 -18.50 15.84
N PRO A 15 -26.37 -17.43 16.10
CA PRO A 15 -27.74 -17.32 15.62
C PRO A 15 -27.84 -17.50 14.10
N THR A 16 -28.89 -18.15 13.61
CA THR A 16 -29.07 -18.55 12.21
C THR A 16 -28.89 -17.40 11.21
N ASN A 17 -29.28 -16.18 11.59
CA ASN A 17 -29.12 -14.97 10.76
C ASN A 17 -27.67 -14.50 10.58
N HIS A 18 -26.74 -14.94 11.43
CA HIS A 18 -25.32 -14.56 11.36
C HIS A 18 -24.41 -15.70 10.91
N ARG A 19 -24.97 -16.89 10.67
CA ARG A 19 -24.26 -18.05 10.15
C ARG A 19 -23.59 -17.74 8.80
N GLY A 20 -24.28 -17.04 7.90
CA GLY A 20 -23.76 -16.71 6.56
C GLY A 20 -22.55 -15.78 6.56
N LEU A 21 -22.54 -14.77 7.45
CA LEU A 21 -21.39 -13.86 7.59
C LEU A 21 -20.23 -14.56 8.30
N HIS A 22 -20.53 -15.42 9.27
CA HIS A 22 -19.53 -16.18 10.00
C HIS A 22 -18.86 -17.25 9.12
N ASP A 23 -19.64 -17.99 8.32
CA ASP A 23 -19.11 -18.93 7.33
C ASP A 23 -18.32 -18.17 6.25
N PHE A 24 -18.76 -16.99 5.82
CA PHE A 24 -17.97 -16.17 4.89
C PHE A 24 -16.61 -15.74 5.46
N LEU A 25 -16.53 -15.39 6.75
CA LEU A 25 -15.30 -14.93 7.39
C LEU A 25 -14.38 -16.07 7.85
N TYR A 26 -14.92 -17.28 8.05
CA TYR A 26 -14.20 -18.39 8.69
C TYR A 26 -14.30 -19.75 7.97
N SER A 27 -15.09 -19.91 6.89
CA SER A 27 -15.12 -21.16 6.08
C SER A 27 -13.98 -21.27 5.08
N SER A 28 -13.07 -20.30 5.04
CA SER A 28 -11.82 -20.43 4.28
C SER A 28 -10.73 -21.04 5.16
N ASP A 29 -10.88 -22.33 5.49
CA ASP A 29 -9.76 -23.15 6.01
C ASP A 29 -8.65 -23.34 4.94
N ASP A 30 -8.76 -22.65 3.81
CA ASP A 30 -7.86 -22.71 2.65
C ASP A 30 -7.32 -21.34 2.19
N GLU A 31 -7.43 -20.27 3.00
CA GLU A 31 -6.74 -18.99 2.70
C GLU A 31 -5.49 -18.75 3.58
N HIS A 32 -5.22 -19.68 4.51
CA HIS A 32 -3.90 -19.84 5.12
C HIS A 32 -3.08 -20.93 4.41
N ALA A 33 -3.35 -21.19 3.14
CA ALA A 33 -2.30 -21.66 2.25
C ALA A 33 -1.22 -20.59 2.25
N THR A 34 -0.29 -20.70 3.20
CA THR A 34 1.03 -20.12 3.13
C THR A 34 1.55 -20.58 1.79
N THR A 35 1.35 -19.75 0.76
CA THR A 35 2.02 -19.91 -0.50
C THR A 35 3.46 -19.84 -0.08
N GLN A 36 4.07 -21.02 0.10
CA GLN A 36 5.49 -21.12 0.27
C GLN A 36 6.00 -20.54 -1.02
N VAL A 37 6.33 -19.26 -0.97
CA VAL A 37 7.10 -18.60 -2.00
C VAL A 37 8.38 -19.40 -1.95
N SER A 38 8.50 -20.34 -2.87
CA SER A 38 9.75 -20.98 -3.20
C SER A 38 10.60 -19.89 -3.82
N ILE A 39 11.14 -19.03 -2.96
CA ILE A 39 12.22 -18.14 -3.32
C ILE A 39 13.35 -19.10 -3.65
N THR A 40 13.85 -19.07 -4.88
CA THR A 40 15.02 -19.84 -5.28
C THR A 40 16.16 -19.51 -4.30
N PRO A 41 16.76 -20.50 -3.62
CA PRO A 41 17.72 -20.27 -2.55
C PRO A 41 18.97 -19.47 -2.98
N GLU A 42 19.26 -19.41 -4.29
CA GLU A 42 20.32 -18.57 -4.86
C GLU A 42 20.07 -17.06 -4.69
N LEU A 43 18.81 -16.61 -4.73
CA LEU A 43 18.50 -15.18 -4.66
C LEU A 43 18.45 -14.62 -3.23
N ILE A 44 18.46 -15.51 -2.23
CA ILE A 44 18.26 -15.16 -0.80
C ILE A 44 19.58 -14.77 -0.12
N ASN A 45 20.71 -15.29 -0.61
CA ASN A 45 21.95 -15.33 0.18
C ASN A 45 23.08 -14.42 -0.31
N ASN A 46 23.00 -13.84 -1.51
CA ASN A 46 24.12 -13.07 -2.05
C ASN A 46 23.89 -11.56 -1.90
N SER A 47 23.91 -11.10 -0.64
CA SER A 47 23.93 -9.67 -0.27
C SER A 47 24.95 -8.85 -1.03
N THR A 48 26.00 -9.47 -1.58
CA THR A 48 27.21 -8.81 -2.08
C THR A 48 27.37 -8.91 -3.59
N GLU A 49 26.62 -9.78 -4.27
CA GLU A 49 26.81 -9.97 -5.71
C GLU A 49 26.06 -8.90 -6.50
N ILE A 50 26.82 -8.23 -7.36
CA ILE A 50 26.29 -7.27 -8.34
C ILE A 50 26.07 -8.03 -9.65
N THR A 51 24.82 -8.17 -10.05
CA THR A 51 24.40 -8.85 -11.27
C THR A 51 23.78 -7.86 -12.24
N SER A 52 23.74 -8.18 -13.54
CA SER A 52 22.99 -7.34 -14.48
C SER A 52 21.52 -7.33 -14.11
N VAL A 53 20.86 -6.18 -14.29
CA VAL A 53 19.42 -6.04 -13.99
C VAL A 53 18.61 -7.03 -14.82
N GLU A 54 18.96 -7.21 -16.09
CA GLU A 54 18.31 -8.16 -16.99
C GLU A 54 18.39 -9.60 -16.49
N ALA A 55 19.59 -10.08 -16.12
CA ALA A 55 19.76 -11.45 -15.63
C ALA A 55 19.05 -11.66 -14.30
N TRP A 56 19.09 -10.67 -13.41
CA TRP A 56 18.37 -10.74 -12.14
C TRP A 56 16.85 -10.78 -12.35
N CYS A 57 16.31 -9.94 -13.24
CA CYS A 57 14.88 -9.91 -13.54
C CYS A 57 14.41 -11.21 -14.21
N ALA A 58 15.23 -11.80 -15.10
CA ALA A 58 14.96 -13.09 -15.72
C ALA A 58 14.92 -14.21 -14.66
N ALA A 59 15.89 -14.24 -13.74
CA ALA A 59 15.96 -15.24 -12.68
C ALA A 59 14.86 -15.09 -11.62
N ALA A 60 14.33 -13.88 -11.43
CA ALA A 60 13.26 -13.61 -10.49
C ALA A 60 11.89 -14.16 -10.94
N GLU A 61 11.69 -14.49 -12.22
CA GLU A 61 10.49 -15.16 -12.77
C GLU A 61 9.13 -14.68 -12.18
N ASN A 62 8.92 -13.37 -12.00
CA ASN A 62 7.72 -12.78 -11.36
C ASN A 62 7.49 -13.12 -9.88
N ALA A 63 8.52 -13.64 -9.18
CA ALA A 63 8.46 -13.87 -7.75
C ALA A 63 8.32 -12.55 -6.98
N LYS A 64 7.44 -12.55 -5.97
CA LYS A 64 7.30 -11.44 -5.03
C LYS A 64 8.46 -11.47 -4.03
N ILE A 65 9.58 -10.89 -4.43
CA ILE A 65 10.78 -10.78 -3.59
C ILE A 65 10.72 -9.46 -2.84
N ALA A 66 10.70 -9.54 -1.51
CA ALA A 66 10.86 -8.38 -0.64
C ALA A 66 12.33 -8.23 -0.25
N GLY A 67 12.82 -6.99 -0.26
CA GLY A 67 14.22 -6.74 0.10
C GLY A 67 14.70 -5.32 -0.11
N VAL A 68 15.98 -5.14 0.22
CA VAL A 68 16.75 -3.92 -0.05
C VAL A 68 17.54 -4.14 -1.33
N TYR A 69 17.60 -3.12 -2.17
CA TYR A 69 18.29 -3.20 -3.45
C TYR A 69 19.04 -1.90 -3.74
N ALA A 70 20.19 -2.03 -4.40
CA ALA A 70 20.98 -0.93 -4.93
C ALA A 70 21.01 -1.05 -6.45
N VAL A 71 20.71 0.04 -7.15
CA VAL A 71 20.76 0.15 -8.60
C VAL A 71 22.04 0.89 -9.00
N LEU A 72 22.74 0.36 -9.98
CA LEU A 72 23.99 0.91 -10.48
C LEU A 72 23.93 1.17 -11.99
N ASP A 73 24.66 2.20 -12.42
CA ASP A 73 24.83 2.54 -13.85
C ASP A 73 25.80 1.59 -14.56
N ALA A 74 25.98 1.79 -15.87
CA ALA A 74 26.92 1.01 -16.69
C ALA A 74 28.37 1.07 -16.18
N GLU A 75 28.75 2.16 -15.49
CA GLU A 75 30.06 2.34 -14.85
C GLU A 75 30.16 1.72 -13.45
N ARG A 76 29.13 0.99 -13.00
CA ARG A 76 29.02 0.37 -11.67
C ARG A 76 29.04 1.39 -10.52
N ARG A 77 28.58 2.62 -10.76
CA ARG A 77 28.33 3.60 -9.71
C ARG A 77 26.91 3.45 -9.18
N THR A 78 26.76 3.51 -7.85
CA THR A 78 25.45 3.40 -7.22
C THR A 78 24.63 4.66 -7.50
N GLN A 79 23.51 4.49 -8.21
CA GLN A 79 22.60 5.57 -8.57
C GLN A 79 21.46 5.72 -7.56
N TYR A 80 21.05 4.61 -6.95
CA TYR A 80 19.94 4.58 -6.00
C TYR A 80 20.02 3.36 -5.06
N ILE A 81 19.60 3.54 -3.81
CA ILE A 81 19.40 2.46 -2.84
C ILE A 81 17.99 2.59 -2.26
N GLY A 82 17.20 1.53 -2.35
CA GLY A 82 15.83 1.49 -1.86
C GLY A 82 15.45 0.15 -1.24
N TYR A 83 14.26 0.09 -0.66
CA TYR A 83 13.67 -1.16 -0.22
C TYR A 83 12.26 -1.30 -0.80
N SER A 84 11.82 -2.54 -0.98
CA SER A 84 10.47 -2.82 -1.48
C SER A 84 9.96 -4.17 -1.02
N ARG A 85 8.64 -4.31 -0.96
CA ARG A 85 7.97 -5.61 -0.80
C ARG A 85 7.91 -6.39 -2.11
N ASN A 86 8.19 -5.73 -3.25
CA ASN A 86 8.32 -6.34 -4.56
C ASN A 86 9.43 -5.61 -5.32
N VAL A 87 10.65 -6.11 -5.17
CA VAL A 87 11.87 -5.54 -5.77
C VAL A 87 11.78 -5.57 -7.29
N LEU A 88 11.32 -6.67 -7.88
CA LEU A 88 11.17 -6.80 -9.35
C LEU A 88 10.25 -5.72 -9.93
N LEU A 89 9.08 -5.53 -9.34
CA LEU A 89 8.15 -4.48 -9.78
C LEU A 89 8.77 -3.07 -9.66
N SER A 90 9.56 -2.85 -8.62
CA SER A 90 10.19 -1.54 -8.38
C SER A 90 11.31 -1.29 -9.40
N LEU A 91 12.13 -2.31 -9.69
CA LEU A 91 13.17 -2.23 -10.71
C LEU A 91 12.60 -1.97 -12.10
N ASN A 92 11.52 -2.65 -12.49
CA ASN A 92 10.86 -2.41 -13.77
C ASN A 92 10.34 -0.95 -13.89
N GLY A 93 9.81 -0.40 -12.79
CA GLY A 93 9.45 1.01 -12.72
C GLY A 93 10.65 1.93 -12.95
N HIS A 94 11.78 1.66 -12.28
CA HIS A 94 13.01 2.44 -12.45
C HIS A 94 13.59 2.37 -13.85
N ILE A 95 13.60 1.19 -14.48
CA ILE A 95 14.07 1.02 -15.87
C ILE A 95 13.19 1.85 -16.81
N THR A 96 11.87 1.81 -16.63
CA THR A 96 10.92 2.57 -17.45
C THR A 96 11.10 4.08 -17.27
N GLN A 97 11.38 4.53 -16.06
CA GLN A 97 11.48 5.96 -15.72
C GLN A 97 12.86 6.55 -16.04
N ASN A 98 13.94 5.80 -15.80
CA ASN A 98 15.32 6.30 -15.81
C ASN A 98 16.20 5.70 -16.92
N GLY A 99 15.70 4.67 -17.62
CA GLY A 99 16.38 3.97 -18.70
C GLY A 99 17.38 2.90 -18.23
N GLU A 100 17.69 1.97 -19.12
CA GLU A 100 18.57 0.83 -18.87
C GLU A 100 20.02 1.24 -18.56
N GLN A 101 20.48 2.37 -19.08
CA GLN A 101 21.84 2.87 -18.84
C GLN A 101 22.07 3.26 -17.36
N LYS A 102 21.05 3.83 -16.71
CA LYS A 102 21.07 4.16 -15.28
C LYS A 102 20.71 2.97 -14.39
N CYS A 103 20.14 1.91 -14.98
CA CYS A 103 19.71 0.69 -14.31
C CYS A 103 20.39 -0.53 -14.95
N ALA A 104 21.72 -0.52 -15.01
CA ALA A 104 22.48 -1.58 -15.69
C ALA A 104 22.74 -2.78 -14.78
N PHE A 105 23.07 -2.51 -13.51
CA PHE A 105 23.34 -3.55 -12.52
C PHE A 105 22.52 -3.36 -11.25
N VAL A 106 22.31 -4.47 -10.54
CA VAL A 106 21.61 -4.49 -9.27
C VAL A 106 22.32 -5.38 -8.25
N ARG A 107 22.29 -4.93 -7.00
CA ARG A 107 22.62 -5.70 -5.80
C ARG A 107 21.34 -5.84 -5.00
N VAL A 108 20.96 -7.05 -4.60
CA VAL A 108 19.70 -7.29 -3.85
C VAL A 108 19.96 -8.13 -2.61
N GLN A 109 19.49 -7.64 -1.46
CA GLN A 109 19.34 -8.44 -0.24
C GLN A 109 17.86 -8.78 -0.06
N ALA A 110 17.49 -10.03 -0.34
CA ALA A 110 16.14 -10.51 -0.12
C ALA A 110 15.90 -10.87 1.36
N PHE A 111 14.64 -10.76 1.79
CA PHE A 111 14.18 -11.10 3.13
C PHE A 111 13.04 -12.11 3.04
N LYS A 112 13.18 -13.25 3.73
CA LYS A 112 12.10 -14.23 3.86
C LYS A 112 10.92 -13.68 4.66
N PHE A 113 11.20 -12.90 5.70
CA PHE A 113 10.21 -12.25 6.57
C PHE A 113 10.52 -10.75 6.64
N PRO A 114 10.06 -9.95 5.66
CA PRO A 114 10.45 -8.55 5.54
C PRO A 114 9.83 -7.70 6.66
N LYS A 115 10.65 -7.25 7.60
CA LYS A 115 10.26 -6.19 8.54
C LYS A 115 10.68 -4.85 7.99
N ARG A 116 9.78 -3.86 8.05
CA ARG A 116 10.02 -2.52 7.52
C ARG A 116 11.28 -1.90 8.12
N GLN A 117 11.40 -1.93 9.45
CA GLN A 117 12.54 -1.35 10.16
C GLN A 117 13.86 -1.98 9.72
N GLU A 118 13.94 -3.32 9.66
CA GLU A 118 15.16 -4.02 9.24
C GLU A 118 15.58 -3.68 7.81
N MET A 119 14.62 -3.49 6.90
CA MET A 119 14.91 -3.05 5.53
C MET A 119 15.32 -1.57 5.45
N GLU A 120 14.73 -0.71 6.29
CA GLU A 120 15.11 0.70 6.39
C GLU A 120 16.54 0.85 6.94
N ASP A 121 16.84 0.13 8.02
CA ASP A 121 18.17 0.14 8.65
C ASP A 121 19.25 -0.36 7.68
N LEU A 122 18.97 -1.43 6.92
CA LEU A 122 19.92 -1.94 5.92
C LEU A 122 20.11 -0.98 4.74
N ARG A 123 19.04 -0.33 4.26
CA ARG A 123 19.14 0.73 3.25
C ARG A 123 20.07 1.85 3.75
N ASP A 124 19.86 2.30 4.98
CA ASP A 124 20.63 3.40 5.56
C ASP A 124 22.09 3.00 5.80
N ALA A 125 22.34 1.76 6.20
CA ALA A 125 23.68 1.19 6.28
C ALA A 125 24.38 1.20 4.90
N TRP A 126 23.74 0.74 3.84
CA TRP A 126 24.31 0.76 2.49
C TRP A 126 24.55 2.18 1.97
N ILE A 127 23.71 3.15 2.33
CA ILE A 127 23.95 4.55 1.97
C ILE A 127 25.15 5.11 2.75
N ALA A 128 25.31 4.74 4.03
CA ALA A 128 26.42 5.18 4.87
C ALA A 128 27.76 4.51 4.51
N GLU A 129 27.74 3.32 3.92
CA GLU A 129 28.92 2.64 3.37
C GLU A 129 29.53 3.38 2.16
N LEU A 130 28.72 4.20 1.46
CA LEU A 130 29.19 4.95 0.31
C LEU A 130 29.89 6.25 0.73
N GLU A 131 30.97 6.59 0.04
CA GLU A 131 31.68 7.86 0.22
C GLU A 131 30.81 9.08 -0.10
N SER A 132 29.76 8.89 -0.91
CA SER A 132 28.80 9.94 -1.28
C SER A 132 27.39 9.38 -1.42
N THR A 133 26.39 10.21 -1.11
CA THR A 133 24.99 9.83 -1.25
C THR A 133 24.62 9.68 -2.74
N PRO A 134 24.00 8.56 -3.15
CA PRO A 134 23.58 8.37 -4.54
C PRO A 134 22.64 9.47 -5.03
N PRO A 135 22.69 9.87 -6.31
CA PRO A 135 21.82 10.89 -6.87
C PRO A 135 20.33 10.64 -6.61
N GLY A 136 19.88 9.39 -6.76
CA GLY A 136 18.49 8.98 -6.53
C GLY A 136 18.06 9.00 -5.05
N ASN A 137 19.01 9.08 -4.12
CA ASN A 137 18.74 9.26 -2.69
C ASN A 137 18.89 10.72 -2.23
N ALA A 138 19.36 11.61 -3.10
CA ALA A 138 19.53 13.03 -2.84
C ALA A 138 18.72 13.87 -3.84
N THR A 139 19.40 14.49 -4.82
CA THR A 139 18.85 15.47 -5.76
C THR A 139 17.75 14.91 -6.65
N ASP A 140 17.89 13.67 -7.10
CA ASP A 140 17.00 13.04 -8.07
C ASP A 140 15.91 12.18 -7.39
N ARG A 141 15.66 12.35 -6.09
CA ARG A 141 14.74 11.50 -5.32
C ARG A 141 13.37 11.33 -5.97
N GLY A 142 12.83 12.37 -6.60
CA GLY A 142 11.54 12.30 -7.31
C GLY A 142 11.51 11.35 -8.51
N MET A 143 12.68 11.02 -9.08
CA MET A 143 12.81 10.09 -10.22
C MET A 143 12.92 8.62 -9.78
N TRP A 144 13.05 8.36 -8.48
CA TRP A 144 13.29 7.01 -7.93
C TRP A 144 12.34 6.64 -6.79
N ALA A 145 11.79 7.61 -6.06
CA ALA A 145 10.97 7.39 -4.88
C ALA A 145 9.46 7.27 -5.18
N SER A 146 9.09 6.79 -6.37
CA SER A 146 7.69 6.47 -6.69
C SER A 146 7.23 5.34 -5.78
N THR A 147 6.10 5.52 -5.10
CA THR A 147 5.52 4.45 -4.26
C THR A 147 5.22 3.22 -5.12
N VAL A 148 5.19 2.02 -4.52
CA VAL A 148 4.81 0.79 -5.25
C VAL A 148 3.46 0.93 -5.97
N GLY A 149 2.54 1.74 -5.41
CA GLY A 149 1.26 2.07 -6.04
C GLY A 149 1.40 3.00 -7.25
N GLU A 150 2.31 3.96 -7.24
CA GLU A 150 2.60 4.82 -8.39
C GLU A 150 3.38 4.07 -9.47
N ALA A 151 4.34 3.23 -9.09
CA ALA A 151 5.05 2.35 -10.01
C ALA A 151 4.10 1.33 -10.68
N ALA A 152 3.18 0.73 -9.91
CA ALA A 152 2.14 -0.14 -10.48
C ALA A 152 1.22 0.63 -11.45
N LYS A 153 0.81 1.85 -11.10
CA LYS A 153 -0.01 2.70 -11.99
C LYS A 153 0.72 3.13 -13.26
N ALA A 154 2.05 3.27 -13.22
CA ALA A 154 2.86 3.64 -14.38
C ALA A 154 3.03 2.49 -15.39
N VAL A 155 2.95 1.24 -14.92
CA VAL A 155 3.09 0.03 -15.77
C VAL A 155 1.74 -0.49 -16.27
N MET A 156 0.62 -0.09 -15.66
CA MET A 156 -0.73 -0.48 -16.08
C MET A 156 -1.12 0.11 -17.44
N SER A 157 -1.69 -0.71 -18.31
CA SER A 157 -2.37 -0.26 -19.53
C SER A 157 -3.53 0.67 -19.18
N GLU A 158 -3.88 1.61 -20.08
CA GLU A 158 -5.00 2.55 -19.90
C GLU A 158 -6.31 1.83 -19.50
N VAL A 159 -6.53 0.62 -20.04
CA VAL A 159 -7.68 -0.23 -19.73
C VAL A 159 -7.65 -0.76 -18.29
N GLU A 160 -6.49 -1.18 -17.80
CA GLU A 160 -6.31 -1.71 -16.45
C GLU A 160 -6.39 -0.59 -15.40
N ARG A 161 -5.91 0.60 -15.76
CA ARG A 161 -6.01 1.81 -14.94
C ARG A 161 -7.47 2.24 -14.76
N GLN A 162 -8.28 2.19 -15.81
CA GLN A 162 -9.72 2.47 -15.73
C GLN A 162 -10.44 1.45 -14.85
N ALA A 163 -10.13 0.15 -14.98
CA ALA A 163 -10.71 -0.89 -14.14
C ALA A 163 -10.34 -0.73 -12.65
N TYR A 164 -9.11 -0.29 -12.35
CA TYR A 164 -8.66 -0.01 -10.98
C TYR A 164 -9.41 1.18 -10.36
N GLU A 165 -9.53 2.29 -11.08
CA GLU A 165 -10.27 3.47 -10.61
C GLU A 165 -11.78 3.17 -10.47
N GLU A 166 -12.36 2.38 -11.38
CA GLU A 166 -13.76 1.95 -11.28
C GLU A 166 -14.01 1.04 -10.07
N LYS A 167 -13.10 0.08 -9.80
CA LYS A 167 -13.17 -0.75 -8.59
C LYS A 167 -13.02 0.08 -7.31
N LYS A 168 -12.10 1.05 -7.29
CA LYS A 168 -11.91 1.96 -6.16
C LYS A 168 -13.16 2.82 -5.94
N LEU A 169 -13.77 3.33 -7.00
CA LEU A 169 -15.00 4.12 -6.95
C LEU A 169 -16.18 3.27 -6.47
N LYS A 170 -16.33 2.03 -6.96
CA LYS A 170 -17.36 1.08 -6.51
C LYS A 170 -17.18 0.72 -5.04
N LEU A 171 -15.95 0.49 -4.58
CA LEU A 171 -15.66 0.19 -3.18
C LEU A 171 -16.01 1.39 -2.28
N ARG A 172 -15.61 2.61 -2.68
CA ARG A 172 -15.93 3.85 -1.95
C ARG A 172 -17.43 4.11 -1.90
N LYS A 173 -18.16 3.78 -2.97
CA LYS A 173 -19.62 3.85 -3.04
C LYS A 173 -20.30 2.78 -2.17
N ALA A 174 -19.75 1.57 -2.11
CA ALA A 174 -20.26 0.47 -1.29
C ALA A 174 -20.04 0.69 0.22
N MET A 175 -19.01 1.46 0.59
CA MET A 175 -18.73 1.85 1.97
C MET A 175 -19.65 2.96 2.52
N ALA A 176 -20.62 3.46 1.72
CA ALA A 176 -21.54 4.53 2.12
C ALA A 176 -20.83 5.72 2.79
N ASP A 177 -19.68 6.12 2.24
CA ASP A 177 -18.93 7.28 2.71
C ASP A 177 -19.84 8.52 2.57
N THR A 178 -20.37 8.99 3.70
CA THR A 178 -21.42 10.02 3.82
C THR A 178 -20.97 11.39 3.29
N THR A 179 -19.69 11.52 2.96
CA THR A 179 -19.09 12.70 2.32
C THR A 179 -19.55 12.88 0.86
N LEU A 180 -19.86 11.81 0.12
CA LEU A 180 -20.31 11.92 -1.28
C LEU A 180 -21.81 12.20 -1.42
N SER A 181 -22.64 11.72 -0.49
CA SER A 181 -24.09 11.99 -0.52
C SER A 181 -24.42 13.44 -0.18
N LYS A 182 -23.50 14.15 0.49
CA LYS A 182 -23.68 15.56 0.88
C LYS A 182 -23.32 16.53 -0.24
N ASP A 183 -22.32 16.20 -1.07
CA ASP A 183 -21.86 17.06 -2.15
C ASP A 183 -22.71 16.99 -3.43
N SER A 184 -23.57 15.97 -3.60
CA SER A 184 -24.27 15.76 -4.88
C SER A 184 -25.78 16.05 -4.88
N GLN A 185 -26.43 16.29 -3.73
CA GLN A 185 -27.90 16.42 -3.72
C GLN A 185 -28.53 17.57 -2.90
N THR A 186 -27.78 18.49 -2.28
CA THR A 186 -28.39 19.65 -1.61
C THR A 186 -27.67 20.96 -1.92
N THR A 187 -27.98 21.50 -3.09
CA THR A 187 -28.26 22.93 -3.35
C THR A 187 -27.82 23.94 -2.28
N ASP A 188 -26.91 24.83 -2.67
CA ASP A 188 -26.32 26.00 -1.99
C ASP A 188 -27.24 26.86 -1.08
N ALA A 189 -28.56 26.72 -1.18
CA ALA A 189 -29.53 27.45 -0.36
C ALA A 189 -29.66 26.91 1.09
N SER A 190 -29.36 25.63 1.32
CA SER A 190 -29.54 25.00 2.65
C SER A 190 -28.39 25.32 3.61
N GLU A 191 -27.16 25.41 3.09
CA GLU A 191 -25.97 25.61 3.91
C GLU A 191 -25.80 27.08 4.35
N THR A 192 -26.19 28.02 3.48
CA THR A 192 -26.23 29.45 3.79
C THR A 192 -27.27 29.78 4.86
N GLU A 193 -28.46 29.18 4.78
CA GLU A 193 -29.50 29.32 5.79
C GLU A 193 -29.11 28.66 7.13
N ARG A 194 -28.45 27.49 7.09
CA ARG A 194 -27.88 26.85 8.30
C ARG A 194 -26.79 27.70 8.96
N ARG A 195 -25.88 28.31 8.18
CA ARG A 195 -24.88 29.24 8.73
C ARG A 195 -25.52 30.45 9.39
N ARG A 196 -26.55 31.03 8.75
CA ARG A 196 -27.29 32.16 9.31
C ARG A 196 -28.00 31.80 10.63
N GLN A 197 -28.59 30.61 10.71
CA GLN A 197 -29.25 30.13 11.93
C GLN A 197 -28.25 29.86 13.06
N LEU A 198 -27.05 29.34 12.73
CA LEU A 198 -25.96 29.16 13.71
C LEU A 198 -25.40 30.50 14.21
N GLU A 199 -25.22 31.48 13.32
CA GLU A 199 -24.76 32.82 13.71
C GLU A 199 -25.80 33.55 14.59
N ALA A 200 -27.10 33.38 14.29
CA ALA A 200 -28.18 33.92 15.12
C ALA A 200 -28.25 33.23 16.49
N ALA A 201 -28.11 31.91 16.56
CA ALA A 201 -28.10 31.17 17.83
C ALA A 201 -26.89 31.56 18.71
N VAL A 202 -25.71 31.76 18.11
CA VAL A 202 -24.52 32.24 18.84
C VAL A 202 -24.68 33.66 19.34
N THR A 203 -25.33 34.54 18.58
CA THR A 203 -25.47 35.95 18.96
C THR A 203 -26.60 36.18 19.95
N ASN A 204 -27.68 35.39 19.87
CA ASN A 204 -28.91 35.59 20.63
C ASN A 204 -29.15 34.50 21.71
N ASP A 205 -28.19 33.58 21.87
CA ASP A 205 -28.17 32.44 22.80
C ASP A 205 -29.43 31.54 22.75
N ASP A 206 -30.06 31.48 21.59
CA ASP A 206 -31.33 30.78 21.36
C ASP A 206 -31.09 29.54 20.49
N TRP A 207 -30.75 28.43 21.16
CA TRP A 207 -30.33 27.17 20.54
C TRP A 207 -31.49 26.21 20.26
N SER A 208 -32.71 26.52 20.75
CA SER A 208 -33.85 25.59 20.73
C SER A 208 -34.22 25.12 19.32
N VAL A 209 -34.15 26.00 18.32
CA VAL A 209 -34.51 25.68 16.92
C VAL A 209 -33.57 24.63 16.31
N ILE A 210 -32.28 24.66 16.66
CA ILE A 210 -31.27 23.72 16.15
C ILE A 210 -31.45 22.34 16.79
N ILE A 211 -31.77 22.30 18.08
CA ILE A 211 -31.98 21.07 18.83
C ILE A 211 -33.26 20.35 18.39
N ASP A 212 -34.34 21.10 18.15
CA ASP A 212 -35.60 20.52 17.65
C ASP A 212 -35.44 19.92 16.25
N ALA A 213 -34.69 20.60 15.36
CA ALA A 213 -34.41 20.09 14.02
C ALA A 213 -33.64 18.76 14.05
N GLN A 214 -32.61 18.63 14.91
CA GLN A 214 -31.88 17.37 15.08
C GLN A 214 -32.74 16.27 15.71
N THR A 215 -33.61 16.63 16.66
CA THR A 215 -34.48 15.66 17.33
C THR A 215 -35.51 15.06 16.37
N GLN A 216 -36.00 15.82 15.40
CA GLN A 216 -36.92 15.31 14.37
C GLN A 216 -36.22 14.40 13.34
N GLU A 217 -34.98 14.70 12.94
CA GLU A 217 -34.21 13.84 12.01
C GLU A 217 -33.90 12.46 12.60
N THR A 218 -33.69 12.36 13.91
CA THR A 218 -33.40 11.07 14.58
C THR A 218 -34.62 10.16 14.77
N LYS A 219 -35.84 10.69 14.56
CA LYS A 219 -37.11 9.98 14.74
C LYS A 219 -37.71 9.44 13.44
N SER A 220 -37.11 9.75 12.28
CA SER A 220 -37.61 9.36 10.97
C SER A 220 -36.86 8.20 10.34
#